data_AF-W8NWN0-F1
#
_entry.id   AF-W8NWN0-F1
#
_cell.length_a   1.000
_cell.length_b   1.000
_cell.length_c   1.000
_cell.angle_alpha   90.00
_cell.angle_beta   90.00
_cell.angle_gamma   90.00
#
_symmetry.space_group_name_H-M   'P 1'
#
loop_
_entity.id
_entity.type
_entity.pdbx_description
1 polymer ?
#
loop_
_entity_poly.entity_id
_entity_poly.type
_entity_poly.pdbx_seq_one_letter_code
_entity_poly.pdbx_strand_id
1 'polypeptide(L)'
;MAELLFCPQCSCNVGPRDPDKDLKVYVKYESILEKAGIGGEIIGMKTIEGVSDVTVKDGTTAFSIAKPKSLKVAQVRLENGTVINVTLVNTYGAKLTSPGNDVVAMASSPSSAEILSNEIIGNDVTTLKGDVRVVTSSGEMPLESGLVVSYSSADDTPDGEIWFVVTTNDADGIPFYREIELNRELEANGFTVRFDPTDKNNADLNGDYDGDGVPNAVELLIGKDPAKRDILGIELNVSVEWKMSEEDKKNLIYSIRKASDFIYDYTDGYAMITRVTIWDDKRNWDMADVRVHYTHPLLPQTPAQVFYDGWPQAIVGGYWMKRSKNVTLKEKGYIHIMMSKEFERFSYPGGTASIGSVRWGRTLAHELGHYVFWFGDEYEDWKHNTYLWGYMTCDDFACYPNWELYNMAPHSVMKHEWSWSELSTPKDYERFHEYLSEKFGDWKDHTTDQWGDSKDSDGWHSSAWETLYKILTSKNLRIKACVPLEDPSTSKGSYSCKKVPIIISNKIEVLFAPNYSFIPKTGPYTGVSYFMEVIWG
;
A
#
# COMPACT_ATOMS: atom_id res chain seq x y z
N MET A 1 25.16 -15.30 5.52
CA MET A 1 25.58 -16.33 4.53
C MET A 1 24.36 -17.16 4.20
N ALA A 2 24.10 -17.31 2.91
CA ALA A 2 22.84 -17.72 2.30
C ALA A 2 22.52 -19.21 2.48
N GLU A 3 21.22 -19.52 2.48
CA GLU A 3 20.65 -20.73 1.85
C GLU A 3 19.16 -20.50 1.57
N LEU A 4 18.87 -20.00 0.37
CA LEU A 4 17.58 -20.14 -0.30
C LEU A 4 17.52 -21.57 -0.83
N LEU A 5 16.83 -22.45 -0.11
CA LEU A 5 16.58 -23.84 -0.52
C LEU A 5 15.09 -24.02 -0.83
N PHE A 6 14.71 -23.81 -2.09
CA PHE A 6 13.58 -24.49 -2.72
C PHE A 6 13.88 -24.70 -4.21
N CYS A 7 14.50 -25.84 -4.54
CA CYS A 7 14.23 -26.63 -5.75
C CYS A 7 14.95 -27.99 -5.70
N PRO A 8 14.37 -29.06 -5.13
CA PRO A 8 14.82 -30.40 -5.43
C PRO A 8 13.94 -30.99 -6.54
N GLN A 9 14.49 -31.02 -7.74
CA GLN A 9 14.09 -31.89 -8.85
C GLN A 9 12.96 -31.41 -9.78
N CYS A 10 13.23 -30.35 -10.55
CA CYS A 10 12.92 -30.32 -11.99
C CYS A 10 14.05 -29.57 -12.70
N SER A 11 14.57 -30.17 -13.78
CA SER A 11 15.72 -29.71 -14.53
C SER A 11 15.42 -28.45 -15.34
N CYS A 12 15.73 -27.27 -14.80
CA CYS A 12 15.82 -26.04 -15.58
C CYS A 12 17.30 -25.64 -15.65
N ASN A 13 17.93 -25.92 -16.79
CA ASN A 13 19.36 -25.65 -17.04
C ASN A 13 19.60 -24.19 -17.43
N VAL A 14 18.89 -23.25 -16.79
CA VAL A 14 18.93 -21.82 -17.10
C VAL A 14 18.89 -21.04 -15.79
N GLY A 15 20.05 -20.92 -15.14
CA GLY A 15 20.26 -19.84 -14.17
C GLY A 15 20.46 -18.52 -14.93
N PRO A 16 20.16 -17.36 -14.32
CA PRO A 16 20.42 -16.05 -14.92
C PRO A 16 21.92 -15.94 -15.19
N ARG A 17 22.30 -15.77 -16.47
CA ARG A 17 23.71 -15.72 -16.86
C ARG A 17 24.39 -14.42 -16.42
N ASP A 18 23.65 -13.38 -16.05
CA ASP A 18 24.22 -12.12 -15.53
C ASP A 18 23.14 -11.22 -14.88
N PRO A 19 22.64 -11.53 -13.66
CA PRO A 19 21.57 -10.75 -13.02
C PRO A 19 21.88 -9.25 -12.85
N ASP A 20 23.15 -8.87 -12.84
CA ASP A 20 23.60 -7.48 -12.79
C ASP A 20 23.34 -6.69 -14.09
N LYS A 21 22.97 -7.36 -15.19
CA LYS A 21 22.57 -6.73 -16.46
C LYS A 21 21.06 -6.62 -16.66
N ASP A 22 20.29 -7.54 -16.08
CA ASP A 22 18.85 -7.68 -16.34
C ASP A 22 17.97 -7.05 -15.25
N LEU A 23 18.55 -6.71 -14.09
CA LEU A 23 17.89 -6.03 -12.99
C LEU A 23 18.67 -4.80 -12.55
N LYS A 24 18.12 -3.60 -12.79
CA LYS A 24 18.59 -2.36 -12.14
C LYS A 24 17.63 -1.96 -11.03
N VAL A 25 18.10 -2.07 -9.79
CA VAL A 25 17.50 -1.45 -8.62
C VAL A 25 18.08 -0.04 -8.49
N TYR A 26 17.35 0.93 -7.90
CA TYR A 26 17.80 2.27 -7.39
C TYR A 26 17.14 3.56 -7.96
N VAL A 27 15.82 3.62 -8.08
CA VAL A 27 15.11 4.84 -8.56
C VAL A 27 15.04 5.99 -7.53
N LYS A 28 14.94 5.70 -6.22
CA LYS A 28 14.74 6.75 -5.19
C LYS A 28 15.83 7.80 -5.20
N TYR A 29 17.09 7.37 -5.16
CA TYR A 29 18.24 8.28 -5.13
C TYR A 29 18.55 8.89 -6.49
N GLU A 30 18.29 8.17 -7.58
CA GLU A 30 18.40 8.73 -8.94
C GLU A 30 17.41 9.88 -9.15
N SER A 31 16.17 9.78 -8.65
CA SER A 31 15.21 10.89 -8.70
C SER A 31 15.65 12.12 -7.88
N ILE A 32 16.34 11.89 -6.76
CA ILE A 32 16.93 12.96 -5.93
C ILE A 32 18.09 13.62 -6.68
N LEU A 33 18.95 12.83 -7.33
CA LEU A 33 20.04 13.32 -8.17
C LEU A 33 19.52 14.11 -9.37
N GLU A 34 18.49 13.63 -10.06
CA GLU A 34 17.88 14.30 -11.20
C GLU A 34 17.29 15.66 -10.80
N LYS A 35 16.56 15.74 -9.67
CA LYS A 35 16.07 17.00 -9.11
C LYS A 35 17.21 17.95 -8.72
N ALA A 36 18.35 17.43 -8.32
CA ALA A 36 19.58 18.18 -8.05
C ALA A 36 20.33 18.60 -9.34
N GLY A 37 19.84 18.24 -10.53
CA GLY A 37 20.47 18.52 -11.82
C GLY A 37 21.64 17.60 -12.14
N ILE A 38 21.72 16.43 -11.50
CA ILE A 38 22.79 15.44 -11.67
C ILE A 38 22.22 14.25 -12.46
N GLY A 39 22.35 14.30 -13.77
CA GLY A 39 22.03 13.16 -14.65
C GLY A 39 23.14 12.10 -14.61
N GLY A 40 22.81 10.89 -14.16
CA GLY A 40 23.75 9.77 -14.12
C GLY A 40 23.20 8.53 -13.43
N GLU A 41 23.91 7.42 -13.58
CA GLU A 41 23.56 6.11 -13.00
C GLU A 41 24.28 5.90 -11.67
N ILE A 42 23.57 5.46 -10.63
CA ILE A 42 24.21 5.08 -9.37
C ILE A 42 24.83 3.69 -9.53
N ILE A 43 26.16 3.61 -9.50
CA ILE A 43 26.92 2.36 -9.65
C ILE A 43 27.40 1.77 -8.31
N GLY A 44 27.19 2.48 -7.20
CA GLY A 44 27.54 2.02 -5.86
C GLY A 44 27.02 2.98 -4.80
N MET A 45 26.71 2.45 -3.62
CA MET A 45 26.24 3.27 -2.50
C MET A 45 26.74 2.73 -1.16
N LYS A 46 27.17 3.64 -0.28
CA LYS A 46 27.64 3.31 1.07
C LYS A 46 26.92 4.17 2.10
N THR A 47 26.27 3.54 3.08
CA THR A 47 25.70 4.23 4.25
C THR A 47 26.80 4.52 5.27
N ILE A 48 26.79 5.71 5.85
CA ILE A 48 27.68 6.08 6.97
C ILE A 48 26.85 6.09 8.25
N GLU A 49 27.19 5.19 9.16
CA GLU A 49 26.46 5.00 10.42
C GLU A 49 26.93 5.98 11.51
N GLY A 50 26.02 6.28 12.45
CA GLY A 50 26.35 7.04 13.65
C GLY A 50 26.77 8.49 13.39
N VAL A 51 26.27 9.11 12.32
CA VAL A 51 26.55 10.51 11.97
C VAL A 51 25.83 11.47 12.92
N SER A 52 26.58 12.30 13.64
CA SER A 52 26.05 13.33 14.52
C SER A 52 26.02 14.71 13.87
N ASP A 53 26.89 14.98 12.91
CA ASP A 53 26.97 16.26 12.20
C ASP A 53 27.59 16.08 10.81
N VAL A 54 27.14 16.88 9.85
CA VAL A 54 27.70 17.00 8.51
C VAL A 54 28.01 18.46 8.24
N THR A 55 29.29 18.78 8.07
CA THR A 55 29.74 20.11 7.72
C THR A 55 30.13 20.16 6.24
N VAL A 56 29.58 21.11 5.49
CA VAL A 56 29.96 21.39 4.09
C VAL A 56 30.62 22.75 4.02
N LYS A 57 31.88 22.80 3.59
CA LYS A 57 32.66 24.04 3.53
C LYS A 57 32.91 24.46 2.07
N ASP A 58 32.39 25.62 1.69
CA ASP A 58 32.65 26.28 0.41
C ASP A 58 33.42 27.58 0.65
N GLY A 59 34.73 27.55 0.43
CA GLY A 59 35.61 28.68 0.72
C GLY A 59 35.60 29.09 2.21
N THR A 60 35.09 30.30 2.49
CA THR A 60 34.95 30.83 3.87
C THR A 60 33.63 30.47 4.53
N THR A 61 32.68 29.90 3.79
CA THR A 61 31.32 29.60 4.22
C THR A 61 31.25 28.14 4.66
N ALA A 62 30.67 27.86 5.83
CA ALA A 62 30.47 26.50 6.33
C ALA A 62 29.01 26.28 6.75
N PHE A 63 28.37 25.24 6.23
CA PHE A 63 27.02 24.80 6.60
C PHE A 63 27.12 23.56 7.48
N SER A 64 26.37 23.51 8.58
CA SER A 64 26.27 22.31 9.44
C SER A 64 24.87 21.74 9.39
N ILE A 65 24.78 20.42 9.27
CA ILE A 65 23.56 19.64 9.38
C ILE A 65 23.73 18.75 10.61
N ALA A 66 23.18 19.18 11.74
CA ALA A 66 23.29 18.46 13.00
C ALA A 66 22.19 17.39 13.12
N LYS A 67 22.59 16.18 13.47
CA LYS A 67 21.74 14.97 13.61
C LYS A 67 20.92 14.66 12.35
N PRO A 68 21.58 14.48 11.18
CA PRO A 68 20.86 14.01 10.00
C PRO A 68 20.23 12.65 10.27
N LYS A 69 19.12 12.35 9.59
CA LYS A 69 18.44 11.07 9.74
C LYS A 69 19.26 9.92 9.14
N SER A 70 19.88 10.15 7.98
CA SER A 70 20.93 9.29 7.43
C SER A 70 21.88 10.07 6.53
N LEU A 71 23.03 9.46 6.28
CA LEU A 71 24.01 9.93 5.31
C LEU A 71 24.48 8.76 4.44
N LYS A 72 24.47 8.97 3.13
CA LYS A 72 24.92 7.99 2.13
C LYS A 72 25.90 8.64 1.16
N VAL A 73 26.86 7.88 0.69
CA VAL A 73 27.77 8.29 -0.39
C VAL A 73 27.46 7.41 -1.60
N ALA A 74 26.98 8.04 -2.68
CA ALA A 74 26.66 7.40 -3.95
C ALA A 74 27.81 7.62 -4.94
N GLN A 75 28.26 6.56 -5.60
CA GLN A 75 29.09 6.63 -6.80
C GLN A 75 28.17 6.75 -8.01
N VAL A 76 28.23 7.88 -8.71
CA VAL A 76 27.35 8.20 -9.84
C VAL A 76 28.18 8.27 -11.12
N ARG A 77 27.86 7.44 -12.10
CA ARG A 77 28.42 7.50 -13.45
C ARG A 77 27.59 8.46 -14.29
N LEU A 78 28.14 9.62 -14.60
CA LEU A 78 27.52 10.63 -15.46
C LEU A 78 27.45 10.13 -16.92
N GLU A 79 26.61 10.78 -17.73
CA GLU A 79 26.44 10.45 -19.16
C GLU A 79 27.75 10.46 -19.97
N ASN A 80 28.71 11.30 -19.57
CA ASN A 80 30.03 11.38 -20.20
C ASN A 80 31.01 10.26 -19.73
N GLY A 81 30.53 9.30 -18.94
CA GLY A 81 31.31 8.19 -18.37
C GLY A 81 32.12 8.52 -17.11
N THR A 82 32.13 9.79 -16.67
CA THR A 82 32.84 10.20 -15.45
C THR A 82 32.12 9.67 -14.22
N VAL A 83 32.88 9.12 -13.26
CA VAL A 83 32.33 8.70 -11.97
C VAL A 83 32.59 9.78 -10.92
N ILE A 84 31.54 10.22 -10.24
CA ILE A 84 31.62 11.18 -9.14
C ILE A 84 31.06 10.57 -7.85
N ASN A 85 31.54 11.05 -6.70
CA ASN A 85 30.94 10.73 -5.40
C ASN A 85 29.97 11.84 -4.99
N VAL A 86 28.71 11.49 -4.75
CA VAL A 86 27.68 12.41 -4.26
C VAL A 86 27.28 12.00 -2.84
N THR A 87 27.37 12.94 -1.90
CA THR A 87 26.92 12.72 -0.52
C THR A 87 25.45 13.09 -0.42
N LEU A 88 24.60 12.11 -0.17
CA LEU A 88 23.16 12.26 0.04
C LEU A 88 22.89 12.39 1.53
N VAL A 89 22.28 13.50 1.96
CA VAL A 89 22.02 13.79 3.39
C VAL A 89 20.53 13.95 3.62
N ASN A 90 19.92 13.08 4.42
CA ASN A 90 18.53 13.23 4.83
C ASN A 90 18.42 14.22 6.00
N THR A 91 17.85 15.38 5.74
CA THR A 91 17.68 16.49 6.69
C THR A 91 16.39 16.40 7.51
N TYR A 92 15.60 15.32 7.38
CA TYR A 92 14.37 15.16 8.14
C TYR A 92 14.63 15.12 9.65
N GLY A 93 14.12 16.11 10.36
CA GLY A 93 14.35 16.28 11.81
C GLY A 93 15.76 16.79 12.16
N ALA A 94 16.61 17.10 11.17
CA ALA A 94 17.94 17.66 11.39
C ALA A 94 17.86 19.16 11.70
N LYS A 95 18.86 19.67 12.42
CA LYS A 95 19.01 21.11 12.65
C LYS A 95 20.05 21.67 11.69
N LEU A 96 19.64 22.56 10.79
CA LEU A 96 20.55 23.27 9.90
C LEU A 96 21.06 24.54 10.58
N THR A 97 22.37 24.76 10.52
CA THR A 97 22.99 26.04 10.90
C THR A 97 23.76 26.59 9.71
N SER A 98 23.32 27.74 9.20
CA SER A 98 24.05 28.50 8.19
C SER A 98 25.02 29.49 8.86
N PRO A 99 26.11 29.86 8.19
CA PRO A 99 27.02 30.87 8.68
C PRO A 99 26.41 32.25 8.41
N GLY A 100 25.65 32.78 9.37
CA GLY A 100 25.16 34.15 9.28
C GLY A 100 23.94 34.45 10.13
N ASN A 101 24.17 34.73 11.42
CA ASN A 101 23.42 35.79 12.13
C ASN A 101 24.19 36.39 13.33
N ASP A 102 25.31 35.80 13.78
CA ASP A 102 26.05 36.31 14.95
C ASP A 102 27.46 36.88 14.65
N VAL A 103 27.83 37.13 13.40
CA VAL A 103 29.13 37.76 13.09
C VAL A 103 28.97 39.26 12.85
N VAL A 104 29.37 40.02 13.87
CA VAL A 104 29.55 41.48 13.89
C VAL A 104 30.24 41.97 12.61
N ALA A 105 29.62 42.95 11.96
CA ALA A 105 30.12 43.61 10.78
C ALA A 105 31.49 44.28 11.00
N MET A 106 32.47 43.91 10.17
CA MET A 106 33.49 44.85 9.67
C MET A 106 33.63 44.68 8.16
N ALA A 107 33.61 45.82 7.47
CA ALA A 107 33.45 45.96 6.03
C ALA A 107 34.67 45.54 5.19
N SER A 108 34.44 44.91 4.03
CA SER A 108 34.82 45.43 2.70
C SER A 108 34.55 44.43 1.55
N SER A 109 33.71 44.88 0.60
CA SER A 109 33.58 44.54 -0.85
C SER A 109 33.31 43.10 -1.36
N PRO A 110 32.62 42.95 -2.51
CA PRO A 110 31.79 41.77 -2.79
C PRO A 110 32.42 40.77 -3.77
N SER A 111 32.20 39.47 -3.52
CA SER A 111 32.12 38.46 -4.58
C SER A 111 30.78 37.74 -4.47
N SER A 112 30.02 37.78 -5.54
CA SER A 112 28.67 37.24 -5.69
C SER A 112 28.62 35.72 -5.58
N ALA A 113 28.08 35.23 -4.46
CA ALA A 113 27.33 33.98 -4.40
C ALA A 113 25.90 34.37 -4.00
N GLU A 114 24.97 34.31 -4.94
CA GLU A 114 23.54 34.43 -4.64
C GLU A 114 23.10 33.16 -3.90
N ILE A 115 22.89 33.29 -2.59
CA ILE A 115 22.08 32.35 -1.82
C ILE A 115 20.73 33.04 -1.64
N LEU A 116 19.71 32.52 -2.32
CA LEU A 116 18.31 32.86 -2.08
C LEU A 116 17.94 32.40 -0.67
N SER A 117 17.98 33.32 0.28
CA SER A 117 17.57 33.10 1.67
C SER A 117 16.05 33.12 1.77
N ASN A 118 15.45 31.94 1.89
CA ASN A 118 14.17 31.73 2.57
C ASN A 118 14.38 30.56 3.55
N GLU A 119 13.71 30.60 4.71
CA GLU A 119 13.63 29.44 5.60
C GLU A 119 13.21 28.21 4.77
N ILE A 120 14.04 27.17 4.79
CA ILE A 120 13.78 25.90 4.11
C ILE A 120 12.66 25.19 4.88
N ILE A 121 11.42 25.64 4.65
CA ILE A 121 10.19 25.00 5.07
C ILE A 121 9.58 24.44 3.79
N GLY A 122 10.21 23.39 3.24
CA GLY A 122 9.80 22.77 1.99
C GLY A 122 10.60 21.51 1.72
N ASN A 123 9.99 20.53 1.05
CA ASN A 123 10.59 19.26 0.64
C ASN A 123 11.65 19.41 -0.49
N ASP A 124 12.34 20.55 -0.54
CA ASP A 124 13.20 20.91 -1.67
C ASP A 124 14.59 20.28 -1.55
N VAL A 125 15.05 19.75 -2.67
CA VAL A 125 16.39 19.18 -2.83
C VAL A 125 17.38 20.34 -2.98
N THR A 126 18.37 20.44 -2.09
CA THR A 126 19.39 21.50 -2.15
C THR A 126 20.77 20.91 -2.37
N THR A 127 21.46 21.42 -3.40
CA THR A 127 22.81 21.01 -3.77
C THR A 127 23.84 21.97 -3.17
N LEU A 128 24.76 21.46 -2.36
CA LEU A 128 25.89 22.21 -1.83
C LEU A 128 27.18 21.68 -2.47
N LYS A 129 28.11 22.56 -2.81
CA LYS A 129 29.46 22.20 -3.27
C LYS A 129 30.47 22.57 -2.21
N GLY A 130 31.45 21.73 -1.94
CA GLY A 130 32.48 22.02 -0.95
C GLY A 130 33.12 20.80 -0.34
N ASP A 131 34.07 21.04 0.56
CA ASP A 131 34.72 20.00 1.35
C ASP A 131 33.73 19.48 2.40
N VAL A 132 33.49 18.17 2.39
CA VAL A 132 32.52 17.53 3.28
C VAL A 132 33.25 16.87 4.43
N ARG A 133 32.87 17.26 5.66
CA ARG A 133 33.33 16.63 6.90
C ARG A 133 32.14 16.01 7.62
N VAL A 134 32.32 14.79 8.09
CA VAL A 134 31.30 14.06 8.84
C VAL A 134 31.82 13.76 10.23
N VAL A 135 31.05 14.13 11.25
CA VAL A 135 31.33 13.76 12.64
C VAL A 135 30.55 12.50 12.96
N THR A 136 31.24 11.43 13.36
CA THR A 136 30.65 10.17 13.81
C THR A 136 31.02 9.90 15.27
N SER A 137 30.43 8.86 15.88
CA SER A 137 30.87 8.37 17.19
C SER A 137 32.35 7.95 17.25
N SER A 138 32.97 7.67 16.10
CA SER A 138 34.39 7.31 15.98
C SER A 138 35.33 8.51 15.74
N GLY A 139 34.79 9.71 15.58
CA GLY A 139 35.54 10.94 15.30
C GLY A 139 35.17 11.59 13.96
N GLU A 140 35.93 12.61 13.60
CA GLU A 140 35.82 13.32 12.32
C GLU A 140 36.38 12.47 11.17
N MET A 141 35.60 12.34 10.10
CA MET A 141 35.99 11.66 8.87
C MET A 141 35.76 12.59 7.67
N PRO A 142 36.80 12.92 6.88
CA PRO A 142 36.62 13.61 5.62
C PRO A 142 35.97 12.67 4.60
N LEU A 143 35.05 13.19 3.79
CA LEU A 143 34.50 12.45 2.65
C LEU A 143 35.13 12.96 1.35
N GLU A 144 35.54 12.04 0.48
CA GLU A 144 36.00 12.35 -0.89
C GLU A 144 34.80 12.63 -1.82
N SER A 145 33.96 13.59 -1.44
CA SER A 145 32.80 14.02 -2.22
C SER A 145 32.78 15.54 -2.21
N GLY A 146 32.91 16.15 -3.38
CA GLY A 146 32.80 17.60 -3.53
C GLY A 146 31.36 18.10 -3.69
N LEU A 147 30.38 17.20 -3.65
CA LEU A 147 28.98 17.46 -3.96
C LEU A 147 28.06 16.83 -2.92
N VAL A 148 27.29 17.66 -2.23
CA VAL A 148 26.30 17.25 -1.24
C VAL A 148 24.92 17.56 -1.78
N VAL A 149 24.04 16.57 -1.78
CA VAL A 149 22.63 16.76 -2.08
C VAL A 149 21.86 16.48 -0.80
N SER A 150 21.28 17.54 -0.24
CA SER A 150 20.40 17.44 0.91
C SER A 150 18.96 17.27 0.46
N TYR A 151 18.23 16.38 1.13
CA TYR A 151 16.81 16.10 0.89
C TYR A 151 16.13 15.87 2.24
N SER A 152 14.84 16.16 2.36
CA SER A 152 14.08 15.91 3.59
C SER A 152 13.03 14.83 3.33
N SER A 153 13.14 13.68 4.00
CA SER A 153 12.11 12.64 3.94
C SER A 153 11.89 11.96 5.29
N ALA A 154 10.61 11.92 5.71
CA ALA A 154 10.15 11.26 6.93
C ALA A 154 10.38 9.75 6.92
N ASP A 155 10.62 9.15 5.75
CA ASP A 155 10.78 7.71 5.55
C ASP A 155 12.13 7.46 4.86
N ASP A 156 13.15 7.21 5.69
CA ASP A 156 14.54 6.97 5.23
C ASP A 156 14.86 5.48 5.13
N THR A 157 13.91 4.64 5.54
CA THR A 157 13.79 3.30 4.97
C THR A 157 13.61 3.50 3.45
N PRO A 158 14.42 2.84 2.58
CA PRO A 158 13.89 2.53 1.27
C PRO A 158 12.54 1.87 1.55
N ASP A 159 11.53 2.28 0.83
CA ASP A 159 10.12 2.12 1.14
C ASP A 159 9.68 0.64 1.06
N GLY A 160 10.63 -0.30 1.15
CA GLY A 160 10.53 -1.62 0.57
C GLY A 160 10.46 -1.60 -0.95
N GLU A 161 10.39 -0.42 -1.59
CA GLU A 161 10.25 -0.23 -3.03
C GLU A 161 11.54 -0.66 -3.75
N ILE A 162 11.67 -1.96 -3.93
CA ILE A 162 12.57 -2.57 -4.90
C ILE A 162 11.89 -2.35 -6.25
N TRP A 163 12.46 -1.45 -7.04
CA TRP A 163 12.07 -1.24 -8.42
C TRP A 163 12.80 -2.27 -9.27
N PHE A 164 12.05 -3.13 -9.94
CA PHE A 164 12.57 -3.91 -11.04
C PHE A 164 12.23 -3.14 -12.31
N VAL A 165 13.22 -2.45 -12.90
CA VAL A 165 13.11 -2.07 -14.31
C VAL A 165 13.58 -3.27 -15.11
N VAL A 166 12.63 -4.11 -15.52
CA VAL A 166 12.91 -5.17 -16.51
C VAL A 166 13.04 -4.47 -17.86
N THR A 167 14.28 -4.16 -18.24
CA THR A 167 14.55 -3.70 -19.61
C THR A 167 14.52 -4.93 -20.51
N THR A 168 13.39 -5.16 -21.18
CA THR A 168 13.33 -6.20 -22.19
C THR A 168 14.05 -5.75 -23.45
N ASN A 169 14.56 -6.72 -24.21
CA ASN A 169 15.12 -6.50 -25.53
C ASN A 169 14.04 -6.37 -26.62
N ASP A 170 12.77 -6.32 -26.20
CA ASP A 170 11.60 -6.18 -27.06
C ASP A 170 10.92 -4.83 -26.83
N ALA A 171 10.24 -4.32 -27.86
CA ALA A 171 9.55 -3.04 -27.81
C ALA A 171 8.28 -3.09 -26.95
N ASP A 172 7.72 -4.28 -26.76
CA ASP A 172 6.46 -4.49 -26.07
C ASP A 172 6.62 -4.67 -24.57
N GLY A 173 7.83 -4.87 -24.03
CA GLY A 173 8.05 -5.03 -22.60
C GLY A 173 8.03 -6.49 -22.09
N ILE A 174 7.91 -7.49 -22.97
CA ILE A 174 7.98 -8.92 -22.61
C ILE A 174 9.24 -9.54 -23.23
N PRO A 175 10.05 -10.31 -22.48
CA PRO A 175 11.22 -10.94 -23.08
C PRO A 175 10.82 -12.01 -24.12
N PHE A 176 11.38 -11.94 -25.32
CA PHE A 176 11.16 -12.89 -26.43
C PHE A 176 11.11 -14.38 -26.03
N TYR A 177 12.01 -14.81 -25.14
CA TYR A 177 12.02 -16.22 -24.71
C TYR A 177 10.77 -16.59 -23.89
N ARG A 178 10.24 -15.64 -23.10
CA ARG A 178 9.05 -15.85 -22.27
C ARG A 178 7.81 -15.88 -23.14
N GLU A 179 7.72 -15.05 -24.18
CA GLU A 179 6.65 -15.13 -25.17
C GLU A 179 6.56 -16.52 -25.83
N ILE A 180 7.70 -17.14 -26.15
CA ILE A 180 7.73 -18.52 -26.69
C ILE A 180 7.23 -19.53 -25.66
N GLU A 181 7.62 -19.40 -24.39
CA GLU A 181 7.16 -20.29 -23.32
C GLU A 181 5.66 -20.13 -23.08
N LEU A 182 5.18 -18.90 -22.95
CA LEU A 182 3.78 -18.58 -22.76
C LEU A 182 2.93 -19.08 -23.92
N ASN A 183 3.40 -18.93 -25.16
CA ASN A 183 2.70 -19.48 -26.32
C ASN A 183 2.52 -21.00 -26.21
N ARG A 184 3.49 -21.74 -25.67
CA ARG A 184 3.35 -23.19 -25.42
C ARG A 184 2.39 -23.48 -24.27
N GLU A 185 2.44 -22.68 -23.21
CA GLU A 185 1.53 -22.79 -22.05
C GLU A 185 0.07 -22.51 -22.46
N LEU A 186 -0.17 -21.44 -23.21
CA LEU A 186 -1.46 -21.07 -23.80
C LEU A 186 -1.97 -22.16 -24.76
N GLU A 187 -1.13 -22.65 -25.67
CA GLU A 187 -1.47 -23.77 -26.56
C GLU A 187 -1.87 -25.03 -25.77
N ALA A 188 -1.13 -25.37 -24.71
CA ALA A 188 -1.41 -26.53 -23.86
C ALA A 188 -2.75 -26.39 -23.11
N ASN A 189 -3.15 -25.16 -22.77
CA ASN A 189 -4.43 -24.83 -22.16
C ASN A 189 -5.57 -24.59 -23.17
N GLY A 190 -5.29 -24.76 -24.47
CA GLY A 190 -6.29 -24.66 -25.55
C GLY A 190 -6.59 -23.25 -26.03
N PHE A 191 -5.77 -22.26 -25.68
CA PHE A 191 -5.87 -20.91 -26.22
C PHE A 191 -5.23 -20.84 -27.61
N THR A 192 -5.87 -20.11 -28.53
CA THR A 192 -5.38 -19.90 -29.90
C THR A 192 -4.65 -18.57 -30.09
N VAL A 193 -4.75 -17.68 -29.11
CA VAL A 193 -4.07 -16.38 -29.08
C VAL A 193 -2.60 -16.62 -28.73
N ARG A 194 -1.70 -15.86 -29.35
CA ARG A 194 -0.26 -15.98 -29.16
C ARG A 194 0.32 -14.60 -28.91
N PHE A 195 1.33 -14.53 -28.06
CA PHE A 195 2.30 -13.46 -28.06
C PHE A 195 2.97 -13.44 -29.44
N ASP A 196 2.85 -12.35 -30.18
CA ASP A 196 3.54 -12.14 -31.45
C ASP A 196 4.84 -11.37 -31.20
N PRO A 197 5.99 -12.06 -31.07
CA PRO A 197 7.29 -11.43 -30.82
C PRO A 197 7.76 -10.49 -31.93
N THR A 198 7.01 -10.38 -33.03
CA THR A 198 7.32 -9.52 -34.17
C THR A 198 6.37 -8.36 -34.30
N ASP A 199 5.29 -8.37 -33.54
CA ASP A 199 4.35 -7.28 -33.51
C ASP A 199 4.95 -6.10 -32.73
N LYS A 200 4.60 -4.89 -33.14
CA LYS A 200 5.08 -3.66 -32.48
C LYS A 200 3.98 -3.01 -31.68
N ASN A 201 2.90 -3.74 -31.45
CA ASN A 201 1.69 -3.21 -30.86
C ASN A 201 1.60 -3.75 -29.45
N ASN A 202 1.33 -2.84 -28.50
CA ASN A 202 1.22 -3.17 -27.08
C ASN A 202 -0.03 -4.04 -26.75
N ALA A 203 -0.56 -4.80 -27.71
CA ALA A 203 -1.72 -5.67 -27.56
C ALA A 203 -1.41 -6.84 -26.62
N ASP A 204 -0.17 -7.35 -26.67
CA ASP A 204 0.25 -8.48 -25.83
C ASP A 204 0.58 -8.04 -24.40
N LEU A 205 1.24 -6.88 -24.25
CA LEU A 205 1.51 -6.26 -22.93
C LEU A 205 0.23 -5.88 -22.17
N ASN A 206 -0.74 -5.28 -22.86
CA ASN A 206 -2.01 -4.86 -22.24
C ASN A 206 -3.11 -5.94 -22.33
N GLY A 207 -2.79 -7.11 -22.86
CA GLY A 207 -3.70 -8.25 -22.89
C GLY A 207 -3.94 -8.80 -21.49
N ASP A 208 -5.07 -9.49 -21.31
CA ASP A 208 -5.46 -10.22 -20.10
C ASP A 208 -6.06 -11.54 -20.61
N TYR A 209 -5.21 -12.55 -20.79
CA TYR A 209 -5.58 -13.73 -21.56
C TYR A 209 -6.50 -14.70 -20.80
N ASP A 210 -6.38 -14.76 -19.48
CA ASP A 210 -7.23 -15.58 -18.62
C ASP A 210 -8.46 -14.82 -18.06
N GLY A 211 -8.52 -13.52 -18.33
CA GLY A 211 -9.61 -12.61 -17.99
C GLY A 211 -9.70 -12.29 -16.51
N ASP A 212 -8.60 -12.39 -15.76
CA ASP A 212 -8.55 -12.19 -14.32
C ASP A 212 -8.52 -10.72 -13.88
N GLY A 213 -8.33 -9.83 -14.85
CA GLY A 213 -8.31 -8.38 -14.70
C GLY A 213 -6.90 -7.81 -14.51
N VAL A 214 -5.85 -8.63 -14.59
CA VAL A 214 -4.44 -8.22 -14.56
C VAL A 214 -3.84 -8.28 -15.97
N PRO A 215 -3.09 -7.27 -16.41
CA PRO A 215 -2.39 -7.37 -17.69
C PRO A 215 -1.24 -8.39 -17.67
N ASN A 216 -1.07 -9.15 -18.75
CA ASN A 216 -0.06 -10.21 -18.89
C ASN A 216 1.36 -9.77 -18.49
N ALA A 217 1.78 -8.56 -18.91
CA ALA A 217 3.12 -8.05 -18.58
C ALA A 217 3.32 -7.83 -17.08
N VAL A 218 2.25 -7.47 -16.38
CA VAL A 218 2.26 -7.28 -14.93
C VAL A 218 2.41 -8.63 -14.26
N GLU A 219 1.62 -9.62 -14.65
CA GLU A 219 1.70 -10.98 -14.13
C GLU A 219 3.10 -11.56 -14.25
N LEU A 220 3.73 -11.44 -15.42
CA LEU A 220 5.11 -11.90 -15.62
C LEU A 220 6.09 -11.24 -14.67
N LEU A 221 5.94 -9.94 -14.45
CA LEU A 221 6.81 -9.18 -13.58
C LEU A 221 6.65 -9.60 -12.11
N ILE A 222 5.43 -9.95 -11.70
CA ILE A 222 5.13 -10.40 -10.33
C ILE A 222 5.30 -11.92 -10.18
N GLY A 223 5.80 -12.61 -11.21
CA GLY A 223 6.07 -14.05 -11.20
C GLY A 223 4.83 -14.93 -11.28
N LYS A 224 3.71 -14.39 -11.78
CA LYS A 224 2.48 -15.12 -12.10
C LYS A 224 2.49 -15.63 -13.55
N ASP A 225 1.53 -16.50 -13.86
CA ASP A 225 1.38 -17.14 -15.16
C ASP A 225 0.19 -16.54 -15.92
N PRO A 226 0.42 -15.72 -16.96
CA PRO A 226 -0.64 -15.11 -17.79
C PRO A 226 -1.63 -16.08 -18.46
N ALA A 227 -1.34 -17.38 -18.45
CA ALA A 227 -2.26 -18.41 -18.93
C ALA A 227 -3.15 -18.99 -17.82
N LYS A 228 -2.93 -18.61 -16.56
CA LYS A 228 -3.61 -19.13 -15.38
C LYS A 228 -4.19 -18.00 -14.56
N ARG A 229 -5.50 -18.09 -14.41
CA ARG A 229 -6.31 -17.19 -13.59
C ARG A 229 -5.94 -17.30 -12.12
N ASP A 230 -4.82 -16.73 -11.69
CA ASP A 230 -4.19 -16.98 -10.38
C ASP A 230 -4.08 -15.70 -9.53
N ILE A 231 -4.62 -14.59 -10.03
CA ILE A 231 -4.74 -13.32 -9.34
C ILE A 231 -6.11 -12.68 -9.64
N LEU A 232 -6.59 -11.83 -8.74
CA LEU A 232 -7.82 -11.05 -8.96
C LEU A 232 -7.46 -9.60 -9.23
N GLY A 233 -7.70 -9.13 -10.46
CA GLY A 233 -7.64 -7.72 -10.82
C GLY A 233 -8.88 -6.95 -10.33
N ILE A 234 -8.68 -6.00 -9.43
CA ILE A 234 -9.73 -5.14 -8.89
C ILE A 234 -9.74 -3.82 -9.67
N GLU A 235 -10.90 -3.50 -10.24
CA GLU A 235 -11.13 -2.23 -10.92
C GLU A 235 -12.03 -1.32 -10.08
N LEU A 236 -11.62 -0.07 -9.83
CA LEU A 236 -12.38 0.86 -9.00
C LEU A 236 -12.78 2.13 -9.77
N ASN A 237 -14.03 2.55 -9.58
CA ASN A 237 -14.44 3.92 -9.88
C ASN A 237 -14.28 4.78 -8.63
N VAL A 238 -13.49 5.84 -8.72
CA VAL A 238 -13.27 6.78 -7.61
C VAL A 238 -13.88 8.12 -7.98
N SER A 239 -14.65 8.71 -7.08
CA SER A 239 -15.15 10.08 -7.24
C SER A 239 -14.82 10.88 -5.99
N VAL A 240 -14.34 12.10 -6.17
CA VAL A 240 -14.04 13.00 -5.05
C VAL A 240 -14.95 14.22 -5.07
N GLU A 241 -15.26 14.76 -3.89
CA GLU A 241 -16.28 15.80 -3.75
C GLU A 241 -15.89 17.17 -4.30
N TRP A 242 -14.59 17.43 -4.44
CA TRP A 242 -14.06 18.74 -4.83
C TRP A 242 -13.36 18.65 -6.18
N LYS A 243 -13.14 19.79 -6.83
CA LYS A 243 -12.26 19.88 -7.99
C LYS A 243 -10.81 19.69 -7.55
N MET A 244 -10.12 18.67 -8.05
CA MET A 244 -8.78 18.33 -7.55
C MET A 244 -7.69 19.26 -8.12
N SER A 245 -6.75 19.64 -7.25
CA SER A 245 -5.46 20.17 -7.67
C SER A 245 -4.55 19.04 -8.20
N GLU A 246 -3.48 19.38 -8.93
CA GLU A 246 -2.48 18.37 -9.36
C GLU A 246 -1.83 17.63 -8.18
N GLU A 247 -1.65 18.33 -7.05
CA GLU A 247 -1.14 17.72 -5.83
C GLU A 247 -2.15 16.75 -5.20
N ASP A 248 -3.45 17.11 -5.15
CA ASP A 248 -4.49 16.17 -4.70
C ASP A 248 -4.53 14.90 -5.57
N LYS A 249 -4.41 15.06 -6.89
CA LYS A 249 -4.37 13.93 -7.84
C LYS A 249 -3.23 12.97 -7.54
N LYS A 250 -2.01 13.51 -7.38
CA LYS A 250 -0.82 12.74 -7.03
C LYS A 250 -0.98 12.04 -5.68
N ASN A 251 -1.47 12.75 -4.68
CA ASN A 251 -1.67 12.23 -3.33
C ASN A 251 -2.73 11.13 -3.27
N LEU A 252 -3.84 11.30 -3.98
CA LEU A 252 -4.87 10.28 -4.10
C LEU A 252 -4.34 9.01 -4.79
N ILE A 253 -3.65 9.16 -5.94
CA ILE A 253 -3.02 8.02 -6.63
C ILE A 253 -2.05 7.30 -5.69
N TYR A 254 -1.18 8.04 -5.01
CA TYR A 254 -0.21 7.45 -4.08
C TYR A 254 -0.91 6.62 -3.00
N SER A 255 -1.97 7.15 -2.37
CA SER A 255 -2.67 6.40 -1.33
C SER A 255 -3.41 5.17 -1.86
N ILE A 256 -4.05 5.25 -3.05
CA ILE A 256 -4.69 4.07 -3.65
C ILE A 256 -3.65 3.02 -4.05
N ARG A 257 -2.49 3.45 -4.55
CA ARG A 257 -1.36 2.58 -4.80
C ARG A 257 -0.95 1.82 -3.55
N LYS A 258 -0.78 2.52 -2.43
CA LYS A 258 -0.48 1.87 -1.16
C LYS A 258 -1.58 0.90 -0.74
N ALA A 259 -2.86 1.21 -0.98
CA ALA A 259 -3.94 0.26 -0.72
C ALA A 259 -3.78 -1.04 -1.54
N SER A 260 -3.40 -0.93 -2.81
CA SER A 260 -3.11 -2.08 -3.69
C SER A 260 -1.96 -2.93 -3.14
N ASP A 261 -0.86 -2.31 -2.72
CA ASP A 261 0.28 -3.01 -2.11
C ASP A 261 -0.18 -3.82 -0.88
N PHE A 262 -0.99 -3.22 0.01
CA PHE A 262 -1.50 -3.93 1.19
C PHE A 262 -2.43 -5.10 0.84
N ILE A 263 -3.32 -4.93 -0.14
CA ILE A 263 -4.20 -6.01 -0.60
C ILE A 263 -3.37 -7.17 -1.14
N TYR A 264 -2.37 -6.87 -1.96
CA TYR A 264 -1.50 -7.89 -2.50
C TYR A 264 -0.77 -8.65 -1.39
N ASP A 265 -0.22 -7.93 -0.42
CA ASP A 265 0.49 -8.53 0.71
C ASP A 265 -0.44 -9.45 1.54
N TYR A 266 -1.57 -8.96 2.05
CA TYR A 266 -2.43 -9.76 2.93
C TYR A 266 -3.21 -10.87 2.23
N THR A 267 -3.25 -10.85 0.89
CA THR A 267 -3.81 -11.92 0.06
C THR A 267 -2.74 -12.86 -0.48
N ASP A 268 -1.49 -12.83 0.01
CA ASP A 268 -0.36 -13.62 -0.52
C ASP A 268 -0.23 -13.54 -2.06
N GLY A 269 -0.52 -12.37 -2.64
CA GLY A 269 -0.43 -12.10 -4.08
C GLY A 269 -1.58 -12.67 -4.92
N TYR A 270 -2.73 -12.96 -4.32
CA TYR A 270 -3.93 -13.43 -5.03
C TYR A 270 -4.90 -12.32 -5.44
N ALA A 271 -4.65 -11.07 -5.08
CA ALA A 271 -5.44 -9.93 -5.54
C ALA A 271 -4.64 -8.62 -5.57
N MET A 272 -5.03 -7.69 -6.44
CA MET A 272 -4.54 -6.31 -6.42
C MET A 272 -5.47 -5.35 -7.15
N ILE A 273 -5.29 -4.05 -6.94
CA ILE A 273 -5.97 -3.01 -7.72
C ILE A 273 -5.21 -2.80 -9.02
N THR A 274 -5.84 -3.10 -10.15
CA THR A 274 -5.23 -3.04 -11.48
C THR A 274 -5.64 -1.81 -12.26
N ARG A 275 -6.85 -1.29 -12.01
CA ARG A 275 -7.38 -0.13 -12.72
C ARG A 275 -8.17 0.77 -11.78
N VAL A 276 -7.94 2.08 -11.92
CA VAL A 276 -8.78 3.09 -11.29
C VAL A 276 -9.24 4.13 -12.31
N THR A 277 -10.53 4.43 -12.30
CA THR A 277 -11.09 5.57 -13.04
C THR A 277 -11.49 6.64 -12.05
N ILE A 278 -10.83 7.79 -12.10
CA ILE A 278 -10.96 8.85 -11.12
C ILE A 278 -11.69 10.05 -11.71
N TRP A 279 -12.71 10.50 -10.97
CA TRP A 279 -13.54 11.66 -11.27
C TRP A 279 -13.41 12.68 -10.14
N ASP A 280 -13.40 13.96 -10.49
CA ASP A 280 -13.44 15.07 -9.53
C ASP A 280 -14.76 15.83 -9.59
N ASP A 281 -14.97 16.76 -8.66
CA ASP A 281 -16.16 17.63 -8.60
C ASP A 281 -17.48 16.84 -8.54
N LYS A 282 -17.51 15.74 -7.77
CA LYS A 282 -18.65 14.81 -7.65
C LYS A 282 -19.12 14.21 -8.98
N ARG A 283 -18.32 14.26 -10.05
CA ARG A 283 -18.68 13.61 -11.31
C ARG A 283 -18.73 12.10 -11.08
N ASN A 284 -19.77 11.46 -11.61
CA ASN A 284 -20.00 10.01 -11.49
C ASN A 284 -20.13 9.49 -10.02
N TRP A 285 -20.50 10.35 -9.07
CA TRP A 285 -20.58 10.04 -7.64
C TRP A 285 -21.41 8.79 -7.30
N ASP A 286 -22.59 8.65 -7.91
CA ASP A 286 -23.50 7.52 -7.65
C ASP A 286 -22.93 6.18 -8.14
N MET A 287 -22.08 6.22 -9.15
CA MET A 287 -21.46 5.03 -9.73
C MET A 287 -20.10 4.70 -9.11
N ALA A 288 -19.52 5.59 -8.31
CA ALA A 288 -18.21 5.40 -7.71
C ALA A 288 -18.20 4.23 -6.71
N ASP A 289 -17.24 3.32 -6.83
CA ASP A 289 -16.92 2.32 -5.82
C ASP A 289 -16.34 3.00 -4.56
N VAL A 290 -15.52 4.04 -4.74
CA VAL A 290 -14.94 4.83 -3.64
C VAL A 290 -15.36 6.29 -3.76
N ARG A 291 -15.97 6.82 -2.70
CA ARG A 291 -16.37 8.23 -2.57
C ARG A 291 -15.47 8.92 -1.58
N VAL A 292 -14.71 9.91 -2.04
CA VAL A 292 -13.81 10.69 -1.18
C VAL A 292 -14.47 12.02 -0.83
N HIS A 293 -14.88 12.15 0.42
CA HIS A 293 -15.56 13.31 0.97
C HIS A 293 -14.60 14.43 1.34
N TYR A 294 -15.01 15.68 1.08
CA TYR A 294 -14.29 16.87 1.55
C TYR A 294 -14.72 17.20 2.99
N THR A 295 -14.46 16.25 3.87
CA THR A 295 -14.72 16.34 5.30
C THR A 295 -13.44 16.75 6.01
N HIS A 296 -13.57 17.67 6.97
CA HIS A 296 -12.47 18.00 7.87
C HIS A 296 -12.46 17.02 9.06
N PRO A 297 -11.31 16.73 9.66
CA PRO A 297 -11.24 15.95 10.88
C PRO A 297 -12.08 16.64 11.96
N LEU A 298 -13.26 16.13 12.25
CA LEU A 298 -13.99 16.54 13.44
C LEU A 298 -13.61 15.60 14.57
N LEU A 299 -13.14 16.18 15.67
CA LEU A 299 -12.99 15.45 16.91
C LEU A 299 -14.39 15.02 17.37
N PRO A 300 -14.68 13.72 17.51
CA PRO A 300 -15.97 13.25 17.96
C PRO A 300 -16.19 13.76 19.38
N GLN A 301 -17.22 14.57 19.57
CA GLN A 301 -17.51 15.15 20.89
C GLN A 301 -18.33 14.21 21.79
N THR A 302 -18.83 13.10 21.25
CA THR A 302 -19.53 12.06 22.00
C THR A 302 -19.20 10.68 21.42
N PRO A 303 -19.32 9.58 22.20
CA PRO A 303 -19.16 8.20 21.70
C PRO A 303 -20.08 7.88 20.51
N ALA A 304 -21.29 8.43 20.48
CA ALA A 304 -22.22 8.28 19.36
C ALA A 304 -21.86 9.13 18.12
N GLN A 305 -20.93 10.08 18.25
CA GLN A 305 -20.39 10.90 17.15
C GLN A 305 -19.03 10.38 16.65
N VAL A 306 -18.47 9.32 17.25
CA VAL A 306 -17.24 8.65 16.74
C VAL A 306 -17.49 8.12 15.32
N PHE A 307 -18.73 7.74 15.01
CA PHE A 307 -19.21 7.42 13.66
C PHE A 307 -19.72 8.68 12.93
N TYR A 308 -18.87 9.70 12.85
CA TYR A 308 -19.17 10.97 12.16
C TYR A 308 -19.38 10.76 10.65
N ASP A 309 -20.06 11.73 10.01
CA ASP A 309 -20.19 11.88 8.55
C ASP A 309 -18.79 12.01 7.91
N GLY A 310 -18.14 10.88 7.64
CA GLY A 310 -16.80 10.84 7.05
C GLY A 310 -15.90 9.72 7.57
N TRP A 311 -16.23 9.02 8.66
CA TRP A 311 -15.41 7.87 9.06
C TRP A 311 -15.36 6.83 7.93
N PRO A 312 -14.18 6.29 7.59
CA PRO A 312 -14.08 5.23 6.59
C PRO A 312 -15.06 4.08 6.87
N GLN A 313 -15.84 3.71 5.87
CA GLN A 313 -16.75 2.59 5.97
C GLN A 313 -17.04 2.03 4.59
N ALA A 314 -17.35 0.74 4.55
CA ALA A 314 -17.66 0.03 3.33
C ALA A 314 -18.90 -0.82 3.47
N ILE A 315 -19.65 -0.93 2.38
CA ILE A 315 -20.69 -1.94 2.29
C ILE A 315 -20.06 -3.29 1.99
N VAL A 316 -20.20 -4.22 2.93
CA VAL A 316 -19.69 -5.59 2.82
C VAL A 316 -20.18 -6.25 1.53
N GLY A 317 -19.25 -6.66 0.68
CA GLY A 317 -19.55 -7.28 -0.62
C GLY A 317 -20.02 -6.33 -1.71
N GLY A 318 -19.90 -5.02 -1.49
CA GLY A 318 -20.39 -3.99 -2.39
C GLY A 318 -19.83 -4.07 -3.81
N TYR A 319 -18.58 -4.53 -3.97
CA TYR A 319 -17.94 -4.71 -5.27
C TYR A 319 -18.77 -5.59 -6.21
N TRP A 320 -19.24 -6.73 -5.71
CA TRP A 320 -20.02 -7.72 -6.44
C TRP A 320 -21.47 -7.27 -6.61
N MET A 321 -22.05 -6.65 -5.59
CA MET A 321 -23.41 -6.09 -5.68
C MET A 321 -23.51 -5.04 -6.78
N LYS A 322 -22.53 -4.14 -6.87
CA LYS A 322 -22.50 -3.06 -7.87
C LYS A 322 -22.38 -3.59 -9.30
N ARG A 323 -21.74 -4.75 -9.49
CA ARG A 323 -21.60 -5.43 -10.78
C ARG A 323 -22.75 -6.39 -11.10
N SER A 324 -23.59 -6.72 -10.12
CA SER A 324 -24.74 -7.60 -10.32
C SER A 324 -25.83 -6.97 -11.19
N LYS A 325 -26.47 -7.82 -12.01
CA LYS A 325 -27.66 -7.46 -12.79
C LYS A 325 -28.94 -7.44 -11.95
N ASN A 326 -28.90 -8.03 -10.75
CA ASN A 326 -30.05 -8.09 -9.84
C ASN A 326 -30.21 -6.84 -8.97
N VAL A 327 -29.26 -5.90 -9.06
CA VAL A 327 -29.24 -4.65 -8.31
C VAL A 327 -29.56 -3.51 -9.29
N THR A 328 -30.57 -2.71 -8.97
CA THR A 328 -31.01 -1.58 -9.80
C THR A 328 -29.98 -0.45 -9.77
N LEU A 329 -29.99 0.41 -10.80
CA LEU A 329 -29.07 1.56 -10.85
C LEU A 329 -29.20 2.48 -9.63
N LYS A 330 -30.42 2.68 -9.13
CA LYS A 330 -30.67 3.44 -7.90
C LYS A 330 -30.02 2.79 -6.68
N GLU A 331 -30.20 1.48 -6.48
CA GLU A 331 -29.57 0.75 -5.37
C GLU A 331 -28.03 0.76 -5.48
N LYS A 332 -27.47 0.70 -6.70
CA LYS A 332 -26.02 0.86 -6.93
C LYS A 332 -25.49 2.22 -6.46
N GLY A 333 -26.33 3.24 -6.50
CA GLY A 333 -26.07 4.57 -5.93
C GLY A 333 -25.86 4.58 -4.41
N TYR A 334 -26.24 3.52 -3.69
CA TYR A 334 -26.05 3.43 -2.23
C TYR A 334 -24.89 2.51 -1.85
N ILE A 335 -24.30 1.80 -2.80
CA ILE A 335 -23.25 0.81 -2.57
C ILE A 335 -21.91 1.44 -2.89
N HIS A 336 -21.11 1.77 -1.88
CA HIS A 336 -19.80 2.39 -2.04
C HIS A 336 -18.95 2.19 -0.77
N ILE A 337 -17.67 2.51 -0.90
CA ILE A 337 -16.77 2.84 0.20
C ILE A 337 -16.82 4.34 0.40
N MET A 338 -17.05 4.77 1.63
CA MET A 338 -16.93 6.16 2.04
C MET A 338 -15.53 6.37 2.61
N MET A 339 -14.79 7.34 2.08
CA MET A 339 -13.51 7.78 2.63
C MET A 339 -13.56 9.30 2.85
N SER A 340 -12.94 9.80 3.92
CA SER A 340 -12.67 11.24 4.05
C SER A 340 -11.38 11.62 3.34
N LYS A 341 -11.26 12.88 2.88
CA LYS A 341 -9.97 13.46 2.46
C LYS A 341 -8.93 13.34 3.58
N GLU A 342 -9.38 13.59 4.81
CA GLU A 342 -8.60 13.48 6.04
C GLU A 342 -9.49 12.96 7.18
N PHE A 343 -8.96 12.07 8.01
CA PHE A 343 -9.66 11.57 9.20
C PHE A 343 -8.67 11.29 10.33
N GLU A 344 -9.15 11.41 11.57
CA GLU A 344 -8.34 11.17 12.77
C GLU A 344 -8.42 9.70 13.17
N ARG A 345 -7.31 9.04 13.50
CA ARG A 345 -7.32 7.65 13.95
C ARG A 345 -7.29 7.59 15.47
N PHE A 346 -8.23 6.85 16.07
CA PHE A 346 -8.32 6.68 17.52
C PHE A 346 -7.58 5.45 18.03
N SER A 347 -7.30 4.48 17.18
CA SER A 347 -6.46 3.33 17.52
C SER A 347 -4.98 3.75 17.51
N TYR A 348 -4.23 3.40 18.56
CA TYR A 348 -2.80 3.69 18.67
C TYR A 348 -2.02 2.98 17.54
N PRO A 349 -1.03 3.58 16.86
CA PRO A 349 -0.66 4.97 16.94
C PRO A 349 -1.76 5.79 16.26
N GLY A 350 -2.33 6.71 17.05
CA GLY A 350 -3.32 7.63 16.55
C GLY A 350 -2.71 8.66 15.59
N GLY A 351 -3.47 9.71 15.35
CA GLY A 351 -3.08 10.79 14.46
C GLY A 351 -3.87 10.79 13.16
N THR A 352 -3.67 11.85 12.40
CA THR A 352 -4.41 12.09 11.17
C THR A 352 -3.90 11.22 10.04
N ALA A 353 -4.82 10.63 9.29
CA ALA A 353 -4.58 10.02 7.99
C ALA A 353 -5.21 10.92 6.91
N SER A 354 -4.44 11.22 5.87
CA SER A 354 -4.87 12.05 4.75
C SER A 354 -4.49 11.41 3.43
N ILE A 355 -5.16 11.79 2.34
CA ILE A 355 -4.68 11.45 0.99
C ILE A 355 -3.20 11.86 0.85
N GLY A 356 -2.42 11.04 0.17
CA GLY A 356 -0.95 11.18 0.10
C GLY A 356 -0.20 10.49 1.24
N SER A 357 -0.91 9.91 2.22
CA SER A 357 -0.29 9.12 3.29
C SER A 357 -0.49 7.61 3.08
N VAL A 358 0.48 6.83 3.56
CA VAL A 358 0.38 5.35 3.65
C VAL A 358 -0.78 4.94 4.55
N ARG A 359 -1.04 5.71 5.62
CA ARG A 359 -2.11 5.43 6.59
C ARG A 359 -3.48 5.44 5.92
N TRP A 360 -3.76 6.43 5.08
CA TRP A 360 -4.99 6.49 4.30
C TRP A 360 -5.11 5.28 3.36
N GLY A 361 -4.02 4.90 2.70
CA GLY A 361 -3.96 3.70 1.84
C GLY A 361 -4.26 2.41 2.60
N ARG A 362 -3.72 2.24 3.81
CA ARG A 362 -4.03 1.09 4.69
C ARG A 362 -5.50 1.02 5.05
N THR A 363 -6.09 2.16 5.42
CA THR A 363 -7.51 2.22 5.73
C THR A 363 -8.36 1.89 4.51
N LEU A 364 -8.03 2.41 3.31
CA LEU A 364 -8.72 1.99 2.10
C LEU A 364 -8.57 0.47 1.83
N ALA A 365 -7.41 -0.13 2.10
CA ALA A 365 -7.20 -1.56 1.94
C ALA A 365 -8.06 -2.40 2.91
N HIS A 366 -8.26 -1.91 4.14
CA HIS A 366 -9.19 -2.48 5.11
C HIS A 366 -10.64 -2.38 4.64
N GLU A 367 -11.06 -1.20 4.16
CA GLU A 367 -12.40 -1.00 3.59
C GLU A 367 -12.64 -1.87 2.35
N LEU A 368 -11.62 -2.08 1.52
CA LEU A 368 -11.66 -3.02 0.40
C LEU A 368 -11.76 -4.47 0.86
N GLY A 369 -11.24 -4.80 2.04
CA GLY A 369 -11.49 -6.06 2.76
C GLY A 369 -12.99 -6.37 2.87
N HIS A 370 -13.75 -5.43 3.42
CA HIS A 370 -15.21 -5.53 3.48
C HIS A 370 -15.83 -5.53 2.07
N TYR A 371 -15.49 -4.54 1.25
CA TYR A 371 -16.17 -4.24 0.00
C TYR A 371 -15.98 -5.32 -1.07
N VAL A 372 -14.77 -5.87 -1.20
CA VAL A 372 -14.40 -6.86 -2.22
C VAL A 372 -14.47 -8.28 -1.66
N PHE A 373 -13.90 -8.52 -0.47
CA PHE A 373 -13.71 -9.87 0.05
C PHE A 373 -14.72 -10.28 1.11
N TRP A 374 -15.77 -9.49 1.31
CA TRP A 374 -16.86 -9.83 2.23
C TRP A 374 -16.39 -10.05 3.67
N PHE A 375 -15.26 -9.45 4.03
CA PHE A 375 -14.75 -9.57 5.39
C PHE A 375 -15.66 -8.80 6.35
N GLY A 376 -15.79 -9.31 7.57
CA GLY A 376 -16.34 -8.56 8.70
C GLY A 376 -15.21 -8.02 9.57
N ASP A 377 -15.57 -7.20 10.55
CA ASP A 377 -14.59 -6.66 11.49
C ASP A 377 -14.15 -7.72 12.51
N GLU A 378 -12.90 -7.60 12.96
CA GLU A 378 -12.32 -8.51 13.97
C GLU A 378 -11.92 -7.76 15.26
N TYR A 379 -12.15 -6.45 15.32
CA TYR A 379 -12.05 -5.65 16.54
C TYR A 379 -13.37 -5.56 17.32
N GLU A 380 -14.46 -6.12 16.79
CA GLU A 380 -15.78 -6.17 17.41
C GLU A 380 -16.45 -7.52 17.22
N ASP A 381 -17.45 -7.80 18.06
CA ASP A 381 -18.33 -8.95 17.89
C ASP A 381 -19.43 -8.69 16.84
N TRP A 382 -20.13 -9.75 16.42
CA TRP A 382 -21.22 -9.64 15.43
C TRP A 382 -22.44 -8.82 15.89
N LYS A 383 -22.48 -8.42 17.17
CA LYS A 383 -23.49 -7.52 17.73
C LYS A 383 -22.96 -6.07 17.78
N HIS A 384 -21.82 -5.80 17.14
CA HIS A 384 -21.13 -4.51 17.08
C HIS A 384 -20.63 -4.00 18.45
N ASN A 385 -20.36 -4.90 19.40
CA ASN A 385 -19.65 -4.52 20.62
C ASN A 385 -18.15 -4.62 20.35
N THR A 386 -17.49 -3.46 20.28
CA THR A 386 -16.02 -3.40 20.16
C THR A 386 -15.36 -4.10 21.35
N TYR A 387 -14.32 -4.91 21.12
CA TYR A 387 -13.59 -5.56 22.22
C TYR A 387 -12.84 -4.57 23.12
N LEU A 388 -12.58 -3.36 22.61
CA LEU A 388 -11.93 -2.30 23.35
C LEU A 388 -12.90 -1.55 24.28
N TRP A 389 -14.12 -1.20 23.81
CA TRP A 389 -15.05 -0.34 24.56
C TRP A 389 -16.34 -1.03 24.99
N GLY A 390 -16.79 -2.05 24.26
CA GLY A 390 -18.01 -2.81 24.57
C GLY A 390 -17.86 -3.76 25.76
N TYR A 391 -16.62 -4.15 26.06
CA TYR A 391 -16.29 -5.10 27.14
C TYR A 391 -15.51 -4.41 28.26
N MET A 392 -16.10 -3.39 28.88
CA MET A 392 -15.49 -2.74 30.04
C MET A 392 -15.79 -3.53 31.32
N THR A 393 -14.77 -3.74 32.13
CA THR A 393 -14.91 -4.23 33.51
C THR A 393 -14.84 -3.05 34.46
N CYS A 394 -15.86 -2.88 35.29
CA CYS A 394 -15.89 -1.84 36.32
C CYS A 394 -15.63 -2.45 37.69
N ASP A 395 -14.79 -1.79 38.49
CA ASP A 395 -14.73 -1.97 39.93
C ASP A 395 -15.45 -0.82 40.65
N ASP A 396 -15.34 -0.77 41.98
CA ASP A 396 -15.99 0.28 42.81
C ASP A 396 -15.51 1.70 42.48
N PHE A 397 -14.39 1.87 41.75
CA PHE A 397 -13.73 3.16 41.54
C PHE A 397 -13.61 3.57 40.07
N ALA A 398 -13.51 2.62 39.13
CA ALA A 398 -13.29 2.90 37.72
C ALA A 398 -13.70 1.74 36.80
N CYS A 399 -13.92 2.07 35.52
CA CYS A 399 -14.12 1.11 34.45
C CYS A 399 -12.90 1.06 33.54
N TYR A 400 -12.47 -0.14 33.20
CA TYR A 400 -11.30 -0.39 32.37
C TYR A 400 -11.67 -1.27 31.17
N PRO A 401 -11.10 -1.00 29.98
CA PRO A 401 -11.16 -1.93 28.86
C PRO A 401 -10.68 -3.34 29.27
N ASN A 402 -11.36 -4.38 28.82
CA ASN A 402 -10.88 -5.76 28.94
C ASN A 402 -9.76 -5.99 27.91
N TRP A 403 -8.57 -5.48 28.22
CA TRP A 403 -7.38 -5.57 27.38
C TRP A 403 -7.02 -7.01 27.00
N GLU A 404 -7.31 -7.98 27.87
CA GLU A 404 -7.07 -9.39 27.58
C GLU A 404 -7.95 -9.87 26.42
N LEU A 405 -9.26 -9.61 26.45
CA LEU A 405 -10.17 -9.97 25.36
C LEU A 405 -9.76 -9.27 24.06
N TYR A 406 -9.51 -7.97 24.14
CA TYR A 406 -9.02 -7.20 23.00
C TYR A 406 -7.72 -7.77 22.43
N ASN A 407 -6.76 -8.17 23.27
CA ASN A 407 -5.50 -8.76 22.81
C ASN A 407 -5.65 -10.18 22.25
N MET A 408 -6.64 -10.94 22.71
CA MET A 408 -6.89 -12.32 22.26
C MET A 408 -7.68 -12.39 20.94
N ALA A 409 -8.44 -11.36 20.57
CA ALA A 409 -9.11 -11.30 19.26
C ALA A 409 -8.09 -11.41 18.10
N PRO A 410 -8.45 -12.01 16.95
CA PRO A 410 -7.52 -12.30 15.85
C PRO A 410 -6.70 -11.09 15.39
N HIS A 411 -5.39 -11.28 15.21
CA HIS A 411 -4.45 -10.20 14.83
C HIS A 411 -4.38 -10.08 13.31
N SER A 412 -5.36 -9.39 12.73
CA SER A 412 -5.44 -9.20 11.28
C SER A 412 -5.59 -7.74 10.87
N VAL A 413 -5.47 -7.49 9.56
CA VAL A 413 -5.83 -6.22 8.92
C VAL A 413 -7.28 -5.81 9.21
N MET A 414 -8.18 -6.76 9.49
CA MET A 414 -9.59 -6.52 9.85
C MET A 414 -9.80 -6.20 11.34
N LYS A 415 -8.75 -6.34 12.16
CA LYS A 415 -8.75 -5.84 13.54
C LYS A 415 -8.08 -4.47 13.62
N HIS A 416 -6.86 -4.37 13.09
CA HIS A 416 -6.06 -3.15 13.09
C HIS A 416 -5.19 -3.10 11.84
N GLU A 417 -5.69 -2.36 10.86
CA GLU A 417 -5.13 -2.17 9.52
C GLU A 417 -3.70 -1.63 9.49
N TRP A 418 -3.21 -1.12 10.62
CA TRP A 418 -1.91 -0.48 10.77
C TRP A 418 -0.85 -1.34 11.45
N SER A 419 -1.25 -2.27 12.32
CA SER A 419 -0.33 -3.14 13.06
C SER A 419 -0.09 -4.46 12.36
N TRP A 420 -1.06 -4.89 11.56
CA TRP A 420 -1.08 -6.20 10.95
C TRP A 420 -1.13 -6.06 9.43
N SER A 421 -0.37 -6.91 8.76
CA SER A 421 -0.31 -7.00 7.29
C SER A 421 -0.98 -8.26 6.76
N GLU A 422 -1.69 -9.00 7.61
CA GLU A 422 -2.17 -10.34 7.29
C GLU A 422 -3.65 -10.51 7.62
N LEU A 423 -4.29 -11.48 6.97
CA LEU A 423 -5.63 -11.94 7.30
C LEU A 423 -5.58 -12.99 8.41
N SER A 424 -6.68 -13.12 9.15
CA SER A 424 -6.85 -14.13 10.18
C SER A 424 -6.96 -15.54 9.59
N THR A 425 -6.26 -16.48 10.21
CA THR A 425 -6.25 -17.89 9.83
C THR A 425 -7.29 -18.69 10.63
N PRO A 426 -7.63 -19.92 10.21
CA PRO A 426 -8.47 -20.82 11.01
C PRO A 426 -7.92 -21.05 12.44
N LYS A 427 -6.59 -21.08 12.56
CA LYS A 427 -5.90 -21.27 13.84
C LYS A 427 -6.06 -20.09 14.79
N ASP A 428 -6.12 -18.86 14.27
CA ASP A 428 -6.35 -17.67 15.09
C ASP A 428 -7.76 -17.70 15.69
N TYR A 429 -8.74 -18.15 14.90
CA TYR A 429 -10.12 -18.33 15.37
C TYR A 429 -10.25 -19.43 16.41
N GLU A 430 -9.62 -20.58 16.21
CA GLU A 430 -9.66 -21.67 17.19
C GLU A 430 -9.12 -21.22 18.54
N ARG A 431 -7.95 -20.57 18.55
CA ARG A 431 -7.35 -20.00 19.77
C ARG A 431 -8.27 -18.97 20.44
N PHE A 432 -8.93 -18.14 19.64
CA PHE A 432 -9.84 -17.14 20.16
C PHE A 432 -11.11 -17.77 20.75
N HIS A 433 -11.69 -18.78 20.08
CA HIS A 433 -12.84 -19.52 20.56
C HIS A 433 -12.53 -20.30 21.84
N GLU A 434 -11.35 -20.91 21.97
CA GLU A 434 -10.89 -21.54 23.20
C GLU A 434 -10.89 -20.54 24.36
N TYR A 435 -10.27 -19.36 24.15
CA TYR A 435 -10.24 -18.30 25.15
C TYR A 435 -11.65 -17.79 25.51
N LEU A 436 -12.51 -17.54 24.52
CA LEU A 436 -13.89 -17.12 24.76
C LEU A 436 -14.69 -18.19 25.52
N SER A 437 -14.45 -19.47 25.24
CA SER A 437 -15.11 -20.58 25.93
C SER A 437 -14.67 -20.66 27.40
N GLU A 438 -13.38 -20.49 27.67
CA GLU A 438 -12.86 -20.44 29.04
C GLU A 438 -13.43 -19.25 29.81
N LYS A 439 -13.53 -18.09 29.17
CA LYS A 439 -13.91 -16.83 29.83
C LYS A 439 -15.43 -16.65 30.00
N PHE A 440 -16.22 -17.04 29.01
CA PHE A 440 -17.67 -16.77 28.95
C PHE A 440 -18.54 -18.04 28.89
N GLY A 441 -17.96 -19.22 28.74
CA GLY A 441 -18.68 -20.46 28.53
C GLY A 441 -19.15 -20.62 27.08
N ASP A 442 -20.23 -19.95 26.69
CA ASP A 442 -20.71 -19.95 25.29
C ASP A 442 -20.05 -18.82 24.49
N TRP A 443 -19.11 -19.17 23.63
CA TRP A 443 -18.32 -18.22 22.86
C TRP A 443 -19.08 -17.55 21.70
N LYS A 444 -20.18 -18.16 21.22
CA LYS A 444 -20.86 -17.76 19.97
C LYS A 444 -21.42 -16.35 20.00
N ASP A 445 -21.79 -15.87 21.18
CA ASP A 445 -22.33 -14.53 21.36
C ASP A 445 -21.24 -13.44 21.46
N HIS A 446 -19.96 -13.84 21.49
CA HIS A 446 -18.79 -12.99 21.69
C HIS A 446 -17.78 -13.10 20.54
N THR A 447 -18.06 -13.91 19.52
CA THR A 447 -17.20 -14.07 18.34
C THR A 447 -17.25 -12.85 17.44
N THR A 448 -16.25 -12.70 16.57
CA THR A 448 -16.05 -11.52 15.73
C THR A 448 -17.21 -11.30 14.75
N ASP A 449 -17.38 -10.07 14.28
CA ASP A 449 -18.31 -9.77 13.18
C ASP A 449 -18.00 -10.59 11.92
N GLN A 450 -16.72 -10.81 11.62
CA GLN A 450 -16.28 -11.71 10.54
C GLN A 450 -16.88 -13.13 10.65
N TRP A 451 -17.05 -13.68 11.85
CA TRP A 451 -17.68 -14.99 12.03
C TRP A 451 -19.21 -14.91 11.96
N GLY A 452 -19.79 -13.79 12.40
CA GLY A 452 -21.23 -13.53 12.37
C GLY A 452 -22.03 -14.32 13.42
N ASP A 453 -23.36 -14.15 13.37
CA ASP A 453 -24.28 -14.92 14.21
C ASP A 453 -24.27 -16.39 13.80
N SER A 454 -23.75 -17.28 14.64
CA SER A 454 -23.74 -18.74 14.44
C SER A 454 -25.09 -19.37 14.07
N LYS A 455 -26.21 -18.67 14.30
CA LYS A 455 -27.57 -19.09 13.94
C LYS A 455 -27.99 -18.62 12.54
N ASP A 456 -27.31 -17.62 11.97
CA ASP A 456 -27.52 -17.17 10.60
C ASP A 456 -26.85 -18.16 9.62
N SER A 457 -27.66 -19.01 9.00
CA SER A 457 -27.19 -19.94 7.98
C SER A 457 -26.59 -19.27 6.75
N ASP A 458 -26.88 -17.97 6.52
CA ASP A 458 -26.33 -17.19 5.42
C ASP A 458 -25.02 -16.46 5.81
N GLY A 459 -24.58 -16.54 7.08
CA GLY A 459 -23.37 -15.91 7.61
C GLY A 459 -22.07 -16.65 7.29
N TRP A 460 -20.95 -15.92 7.30
CA TRP A 460 -19.61 -16.46 7.08
C TRP A 460 -19.02 -17.02 8.39
N HIS A 461 -19.37 -18.25 8.76
CA HIS A 461 -18.79 -18.92 9.94
C HIS A 461 -17.36 -19.41 9.67
N SER A 462 -16.45 -18.51 9.29
CA SER A 462 -15.08 -18.85 8.90
C SER A 462 -14.10 -17.68 9.09
N SER A 463 -12.80 -17.98 9.11
CA SER A 463 -11.76 -16.94 9.17
C SER A 463 -11.72 -16.08 7.90
N ALA A 464 -11.04 -14.94 7.95
CA ALA A 464 -10.92 -14.07 6.77
C ALA A 464 -10.20 -14.81 5.61
N TRP A 465 -9.16 -15.60 5.88
CA TRP A 465 -8.50 -16.43 4.86
C TRP A 465 -9.42 -17.49 4.22
N GLU A 466 -10.27 -18.15 5.01
CA GLU A 466 -11.24 -19.10 4.47
C GLU A 466 -12.31 -18.41 3.62
N THR A 467 -12.76 -17.23 4.03
CA THR A 467 -13.69 -16.39 3.27
C THR A 467 -13.05 -15.96 1.94
N LEU A 468 -11.80 -15.48 1.97
CA LEU A 468 -11.03 -15.13 0.77
C LEU A 468 -10.92 -16.31 -0.19
N TYR A 469 -10.47 -17.47 0.30
CA TYR A 469 -10.33 -18.69 -0.49
C TYR A 469 -11.65 -19.06 -1.18
N LYS A 470 -12.78 -19.00 -0.46
CA LYS A 470 -14.11 -19.27 -1.04
C LYS A 470 -14.46 -18.27 -2.13
N ILE A 471 -14.20 -16.98 -1.95
CA ILE A 471 -14.52 -15.94 -2.95
C ILE A 471 -13.66 -16.08 -4.20
N LEU A 472 -12.36 -16.36 -4.03
CA LEU A 472 -11.41 -16.52 -5.13
C LEU A 472 -11.69 -17.78 -5.95
N THR A 473 -11.80 -18.94 -5.30
CA THR A 473 -11.84 -20.24 -6.01
C THR A 473 -13.22 -20.64 -6.52
N SER A 474 -14.28 -19.98 -6.07
CA SER A 474 -15.64 -20.41 -6.39
C SER A 474 -16.04 -20.18 -7.85
N LYS A 475 -16.72 -21.18 -8.43
CA LYS A 475 -17.31 -21.09 -9.77
C LYS A 475 -18.71 -20.45 -9.79
N ASN A 476 -19.46 -20.54 -8.70
CA ASN A 476 -20.86 -20.10 -8.60
C ASN A 476 -21.25 -19.88 -7.13
N LEU A 477 -20.44 -19.13 -6.40
CA LEU A 477 -20.74 -18.82 -4.99
C LEU A 477 -21.99 -17.95 -4.94
N ARG A 478 -23.03 -18.46 -4.28
CA ARG A 478 -24.32 -17.77 -4.12
C ARG A 478 -24.42 -17.19 -2.72
N ILE A 479 -24.52 -15.87 -2.64
CA ILE A 479 -24.63 -15.13 -1.37
C ILE A 479 -25.94 -14.34 -1.37
N LYS A 480 -26.66 -14.34 -0.25
CA LYS A 480 -27.82 -13.45 -0.07
C LYS A 480 -27.36 -12.12 0.51
N ALA A 481 -26.97 -11.20 -0.37
CA ALA A 481 -26.42 -9.91 0.03
C ALA A 481 -27.51 -8.93 0.52
N CYS A 482 -27.16 -8.11 1.50
CA CYS A 482 -28.01 -7.05 2.06
C CYS A 482 -27.82 -5.78 1.23
N VAL A 483 -28.64 -5.59 0.19
CA VAL A 483 -28.55 -4.42 -0.69
C VAL A 483 -29.24 -3.23 -0.02
N PRO A 484 -28.53 -2.12 0.26
CA PRO A 484 -29.11 -0.96 0.93
C PRO A 484 -30.23 -0.31 0.12
N LEU A 485 -31.28 0.14 0.81
CA LEU A 485 -32.42 0.86 0.20
C LEU A 485 -32.30 2.39 0.34
N GLU A 486 -31.33 2.84 1.11
CA GLU A 486 -31.00 4.24 1.40
C GLU A 486 -29.47 4.36 1.56
N ASP A 487 -28.95 5.59 1.51
CA ASP A 487 -27.51 5.81 1.62
C ASP A 487 -27.02 5.54 3.07
N PRO A 488 -26.18 4.51 3.29
CA PRO A 488 -25.69 4.13 4.62
C PRO A 488 -24.92 5.26 5.32
N SER A 489 -24.30 6.16 4.54
CA SER A 489 -23.58 7.32 5.10
C SER A 489 -24.49 8.29 5.86
N THR A 490 -25.80 8.24 5.60
CA THR A 490 -26.78 9.15 6.23
C THR A 490 -27.49 8.51 7.41
N SER A 491 -27.42 7.18 7.56
CA SER A 491 -28.06 6.43 8.63
C SER A 491 -27.08 6.19 9.76
N LYS A 492 -27.32 6.80 10.93
CA LYS A 492 -26.52 6.57 12.15
C LYS A 492 -26.82 5.18 12.73
N GLY A 493 -26.27 4.13 12.13
CA GLY A 493 -26.40 2.74 12.58
C GLY A 493 -26.93 1.81 11.48
N SER A 494 -27.99 1.06 11.79
CA SER A 494 -28.58 0.09 10.85
C SER A 494 -29.34 0.79 9.72
N TYR A 495 -29.06 0.42 8.47
CA TYR A 495 -29.84 0.83 7.31
C TYR A 495 -30.83 -0.27 6.90
N SER A 496 -31.94 0.14 6.28
CA SER A 496 -32.86 -0.83 5.68
C SER A 496 -32.23 -1.46 4.44
N CYS A 497 -32.30 -2.80 4.34
CA CYS A 497 -31.78 -3.50 3.18
C CYS A 497 -32.73 -4.57 2.64
N LYS A 498 -32.57 -4.88 1.36
CA LYS A 498 -33.25 -5.96 0.67
C LYS A 498 -32.26 -7.09 0.41
N LYS A 499 -32.63 -8.32 0.77
CA LYS A 499 -31.81 -9.51 0.48
C LYS A 499 -31.88 -9.83 -1.01
N VAL A 500 -30.74 -9.79 -1.70
CA VAL A 500 -30.62 -10.05 -3.14
C VAL A 500 -29.60 -11.19 -3.36
N PRO A 501 -29.93 -12.22 -4.16
CA PRO A 501 -28.96 -13.24 -4.51
C PRO A 501 -27.88 -12.65 -5.44
N ILE A 502 -26.64 -12.73 -5.00
CA ILE A 502 -25.43 -12.39 -5.75
C ILE A 502 -24.72 -13.70 -6.10
N ILE A 503 -24.25 -13.80 -7.34
CA ILE A 503 -23.51 -14.95 -7.85
C ILE A 503 -22.11 -14.46 -8.19
N ILE A 504 -21.10 -15.01 -7.50
CA ILE A 504 -19.69 -14.74 -7.74
C ILE A 504 -19.09 -15.93 -8.49
N SER A 505 -18.35 -15.65 -9.56
CA SER A 505 -17.66 -16.64 -10.39
C SER A 505 -16.28 -16.09 -10.77
N ASN A 506 -15.32 -16.24 -9.86
CA ASN A 506 -13.94 -15.81 -10.11
C ASN A 506 -13.11 -16.97 -10.68
N LYS A 507 -13.19 -18.18 -10.09
CA LYS A 507 -12.37 -19.34 -10.51
C LYS A 507 -10.85 -19.07 -10.46
N ILE A 508 -10.40 -18.26 -9.50
CA ILE A 508 -8.97 -18.05 -9.28
C ILE A 508 -8.35 -19.36 -8.80
N GLU A 509 -7.23 -19.77 -9.39
CA GLU A 509 -6.46 -20.95 -9.00
C GLU A 509 -5.62 -20.63 -7.77
N VAL A 510 -6.03 -21.18 -6.63
CA VAL A 510 -5.27 -21.11 -5.38
C VAL A 510 -4.72 -22.51 -5.09
N LEU A 511 -3.39 -22.62 -4.97
CA LEU A 511 -2.67 -23.91 -4.91
C LEU A 511 -2.81 -24.63 -3.55
N PHE A 512 -3.51 -24.03 -2.59
CA PHE A 512 -3.74 -24.60 -1.28
C PHE A 512 -5.16 -24.27 -0.80
N ALA A 513 -5.70 -25.12 0.08
CA ALA A 513 -6.88 -24.78 0.87
C ALA A 513 -6.42 -24.37 2.27
N PRO A 514 -6.87 -23.23 2.82
CA PRO A 514 -6.52 -22.83 4.18
C PRO A 514 -7.05 -23.89 5.16
N ASN A 515 -6.20 -24.30 6.09
CA ASN A 515 -6.52 -25.24 7.14
C ASN A 515 -5.82 -24.79 8.43
N TYR A 516 -5.96 -25.55 9.52
CA TYR A 516 -5.36 -25.19 10.81
C TYR A 516 -3.82 -24.99 10.77
N SER A 517 -3.13 -25.68 9.88
CA SER A 517 -1.66 -25.56 9.70
C SER A 517 -1.27 -24.54 8.64
N PHE A 518 -2.25 -23.85 8.04
CA PHE A 518 -1.97 -22.80 7.07
C PHE A 518 -1.24 -21.64 7.76
N ILE A 519 -0.15 -21.22 7.14
CA ILE A 519 0.65 -20.09 7.54
C ILE A 519 0.76 -19.25 6.27
N PRO A 520 0.22 -18.01 6.27
CA PRO A 520 0.39 -17.09 5.15
C PRO A 520 1.87 -16.95 4.85
N LYS A 521 2.21 -16.96 3.57
CA LYS A 521 3.58 -16.74 3.14
C LYS A 521 3.79 -15.24 3.04
N THR A 522 3.91 -14.60 4.20
CA THR A 522 4.21 -13.16 4.30
C THR A 522 5.37 -12.81 3.36
N GLY A 523 5.06 -12.07 2.29
CA GLY A 523 6.03 -11.46 1.41
C GLY A 523 5.95 -9.96 1.58
N PRO A 524 6.98 -9.28 2.10
CA PRO A 524 6.92 -7.83 2.24
C PRO A 524 7.15 -7.17 0.88
N TYR A 525 6.25 -6.26 0.48
CA TYR A 525 6.48 -5.17 -0.48
C TYR A 525 6.78 -5.56 -1.94
N THR A 526 5.75 -5.89 -2.71
CA THR A 526 5.93 -6.19 -4.15
C THR A 526 5.89 -4.98 -5.08
N GLY A 527 5.62 -3.76 -4.58
CA GLY A 527 5.55 -2.57 -5.46
C GLY A 527 4.55 -2.73 -6.61
N VAL A 528 3.58 -3.65 -6.48
CA VAL A 528 2.61 -3.97 -7.53
C VAL A 528 1.77 -2.77 -7.93
N SER A 529 1.65 -1.80 -7.02
CA SER A 529 0.90 -0.59 -7.24
C SER A 529 1.39 0.29 -8.40
N TYR A 530 2.60 0.08 -8.91
CA TYR A 530 3.07 0.79 -10.12
C TYR A 530 2.36 0.35 -11.39
N PHE A 531 1.81 -0.86 -11.40
CA PHE A 531 1.11 -1.43 -12.55
C PHE A 531 -0.35 -1.03 -12.63
N MET A 532 -0.83 -0.27 -11.64
CA MET A 532 -2.19 0.24 -11.62
C MET A 532 -2.39 1.28 -12.72
N GLU A 533 -3.29 0.97 -13.67
CA GLU A 533 -3.74 1.89 -14.70
C GLU A 533 -4.61 2.98 -14.07
N VAL A 534 -4.29 4.24 -14.36
CA VAL A 534 -5.05 5.40 -13.88
C VAL A 534 -5.69 6.13 -15.05
N ILE A 535 -7.03 6.16 -15.05
CA ILE A 535 -7.82 6.89 -16.04
C ILE A 535 -8.46 8.10 -15.37
N TRP A 536 -8.28 9.28 -15.95
CA TRP A 536 -8.96 10.50 -15.54
C TRP A 536 -10.23 10.69 -16.36
N GLY A 537 -11.37 10.77 -15.68
CA GLY A 537 -12.69 11.01 -16.29
C GLY A 537 -13.04 12.47 -16.49
#